data_AF-A0A521EZE7-F1
#
_entry.id   AF-A0A521EZE7-F1
#
_cell.length_a   1.000
_cell.length_b   1.000
_cell.length_c   1.000
_cell.angle_alpha   90.00
_cell.angle_beta   90.00
_cell.angle_gamma   90.00
#
_symmetry.space_group_name_H-M   'P 1'
#
loop_
_entity.id
_entity.type
_entity.pdbx_description
1 polymer ?
#
loop_
_entity_poly.entity_id
_entity_poly.type
_entity_poly.pdbx_seq_one_letter_code
_entity_poly.pdbx_strand_id
1 'polypeptide(L)' 'MKSININVDQETYKVEQPVATINIYKIIHPKGLCEITRNRYSGKWKVLLQSDYATDFPLGSIGKAIEENLGVVN' A
#
# COMPACT_ATOMS: atom_id res chain seq x y z
N MET A 1 1.90 -14.93 -3.98
CA MET A 1 1.49 -13.88 -3.04
C MET A 1 2.72 -13.40 -2.28
N LYS A 2 3.01 -12.10 -2.30
CA LYS A 2 4.11 -11.50 -1.50
C LYS A 2 3.50 -10.71 -0.36
N SER A 3 4.13 -10.74 0.81
CA SER A 3 3.75 -9.90 1.94
C SER A 3 4.98 -9.32 2.60
N ILE A 4 4.94 -8.04 2.92
CA ILE A 4 6.02 -7.33 3.60
C ILE A 4 5.44 -6.48 4.73
N ASN A 5 6.27 -6.20 5.74
CA ASN A 5 5.97 -5.18 6.72
C ASN A 5 6.77 -3.93 6.36
N ILE A 6 6.11 -2.78 6.34
CA ILE A 6 6.74 -1.47 6.15
C ILE A 6 6.51 -0.62 7.39
N ASN A 7 7.46 0.25 7.69
CA ASN A 7 7.34 1.21 8.77
C ASN A 7 7.14 2.60 8.18
N VAL A 8 6.05 3.26 8.57
CA VAL A 8 5.66 4.59 8.11
C VAL A 8 5.18 5.37 9.33
N ASP A 9 5.71 6.58 9.54
CA ASP A 9 5.30 7.47 10.64
C ASP A 9 5.26 6.79 12.01
N GLN A 10 6.28 5.95 12.31
CA GLN A 10 6.40 5.13 13.53
C GLN A 10 5.36 4.01 13.70
N GLU A 11 4.53 3.77 12.69
CA GLU A 11 3.57 2.67 12.65
C GLU A 11 4.03 1.57 11.67
N THR A 12 3.72 0.32 12.00
CA THR A 12 4.00 -0.83 11.13
C THR A 12 2.75 -1.22 10.36
N TYR A 13 2.85 -1.22 9.04
CA TYR A 13 1.81 -1.63 8.12
C TYR A 13 2.20 -2.96 7.50
N LYS A 14 1.25 -3.90 7.44
CA LYS A 14 1.41 -5.11 6.64
C LYS A 14 0.88 -4.84 5.24
N VAL A 15 1.73 -5.03 4.24
CA VAL A 15 1.37 -4.91 2.82
C VAL A 15 1.34 -6.30 2.21
N GLU A 16 0.22 -6.64 1.60
CA GLU A 16 0.05 -7.85 0.81
C GLU A 16 -0.09 -7.47 -0.66
N GLN A 17 0.69 -8.13 -1.52
CA GLN A 17 0.54 -8.11 -2.96
C GLN A 17 -0.06 -9.47 -3.38
N PRO A 18 -1.38 -9.53 -3.63
CA PRO A 18 -2.05 -10.79 -3.96
C PRO A 18 -1.47 -11.39 -5.25
N VAL A 19 -1.29 -10.55 -6.27
CA VAL A 19 -0.81 -10.92 -7.61
C VAL A 19 0.34 -10.01 -8.01
N ALA A 20 1.51 -10.60 -8.30
CA ALA A 20 2.75 -9.85 -8.56
C ALA A 20 2.70 -8.99 -9.84
N THR A 21 1.87 -9.37 -10.83
CA THR A 21 1.72 -8.66 -12.11
C THR A 21 0.73 -7.50 -12.04
N ILE A 22 -0.01 -7.38 -10.93
CA ILE A 22 -1.04 -6.37 -10.75
C ILE A 22 -0.54 -5.34 -9.73
N ASN A 23 -0.71 -4.06 -10.06
CA ASN A 23 -0.33 -2.95 -9.18
C ASN A 23 -1.39 -2.71 -8.09
N ILE A 24 -1.92 -3.76 -7.47
CA ILE A 24 -2.89 -3.67 -6.38
C ILE A 24 -2.24 -4.23 -5.13
N TYR A 25 -2.32 -3.46 -4.05
CA TYR A 25 -1.71 -3.76 -2.77
C TYR A 25 -2.78 -3.62 -1.69
N LYS A 26 -2.84 -4.61 -0.81
CA LYS A 26 -3.70 -4.59 0.36
C LYS A 26 -2.87 -4.15 1.56
N ILE A 27 -3.32 -3.09 2.22
CA ILE A 27 -2.71 -2.51 3.42
C ILE A 27 -3.54 -2.94 4.61
N ILE A 28 -2.90 -3.56 5.59
CA ILE A 28 -3.52 -4.07 6.81
C ILE A 28 -2.85 -3.39 7.99
N HIS A 29 -3.66 -2.76 8.83
CA HIS A 29 -3.24 -2.06 10.04
C HIS A 29 -4.27 -2.31 11.15
N PRO A 30 -3.91 -2.22 12.45
CA PRO A 30 -4.90 -2.35 13.54
C PRO A 30 -6.06 -1.35 13.44
N LYS A 31 -5.83 -0.19 12.81
CA LYS A 31 -6.87 0.84 12.59
C LYS A 31 -7.77 0.58 11.38
N GLY A 32 -7.51 -0.46 10.58
CA GLY A 32 -8.36 -0.81 9.44
C GLY A 32 -7.59 -1.40 8.26
N LEU A 33 -8.31 -1.59 7.16
CA LEU A 33 -7.74 -2.11 5.92
C LEU A 33 -8.07 -1.21 4.73
N CYS A 34 -7.17 -1.17 3.76
CA CYS A 34 -7.45 -0.58 2.47
C CYS A 34 -6.74 -1.33 1.33
N GLU A 35 -7.26 -1.16 0.12
CA GLU A 35 -6.61 -1.56 -1.11
C GLU A 35 -6.19 -0.31 -1.85
N ILE A 36 -4.94 -0.30 -2.30
CA ILE A 36 -4.35 0.84 -3.00
C ILE A 36 -3.74 0.38 -4.32
N THR A 37 -3.63 1.31 -5.26
CA THR A 37 -2.96 1.09 -6.53
C THR A 37 -2.14 2.29 -6.94
N ARG A 38 -1.06 2.03 -7.68
CA ARG A 38 -0.22 3.06 -8.30
C ARG A 38 -0.64 3.25 -9.74
N ASN A 39 -0.98 4.49 -10.09
CA ASN A 39 -1.18 4.88 -11.48
C ASN A 39 0.15 4.73 -12.24
N ARG A 40 0.15 3.95 -13.32
CA ARG A 40 1.34 3.65 -14.12
C ARG A 40 1.94 4.88 -14.82
N TYR A 41 1.11 5.84 -15.20
CA TYR A 41 1.54 7.02 -15.97
C TYR A 41 1.98 8.17 -15.06
N SER A 42 1.24 8.41 -13.97
CA SER A 42 1.52 9.54 -13.08
C SER A 42 2.33 9.18 -11.84
N GLY A 43 2.54 7.89 -11.56
CA GLY A 43 3.17 7.41 -10.33
C GLY A 43 2.36 7.67 -9.06
N LYS A 44 1.16 8.28 -9.18
CA LYS A 44 0.33 8.63 -8.02
C LYS A 44 -0.38 7.40 -7.45
N TRP A 45 -0.39 7.33 -6.12
CA TRP A 45 -1.11 6.31 -5.37
C TRP A 45 -2.56 6.73 -5.16
N LYS A 46 -3.48 5.77 -5.26
CA LYS A 46 -4.90 5.96 -5.01
C LYS A 46 -5.49 4.79 -4.24
N VAL A 47 -6.53 5.06 -3.45
CA VAL A 47 -7.36 4.04 -2.81
C VAL A 47 -8.33 3.44 -3.83
N LEU A 48 -8.51 2.13 -3.79
CA LEU A 48 -9.53 1.40 -4.53
C LEU A 48 -10.69 1.00 -3.62
N LEU A 49 -10.35 0.49 -2.44
CA LEU A 49 -11.31 0.02 -1.45
C LEU A 49 -10.79 0.34 -0.05
N GLN A 50 -11.68 0.68 0.87
CA GLN A 50 -11.33 1.02 2.25
C GLN A 50 -12.44 0.51 3.15
N SER A 51 -12.09 -0.14 4.27
CA SER A 51 -13.09 -0.47 5.30
C SER A 51 -13.62 0.81 5.95
N ASP A 52 -14.89 0.82 6.38
CA ASP A 52 -15.54 1.99 6.99
C ASP A 52 -14.80 2.59 8.20
N TYR A 53 -13.93 1.81 8.86
CA TYR A 53 -13.14 2.21 10.02
C TYR A 53 -11.72 2.65 9.71
N ALA A 54 -11.25 2.50 8.46
CA ALA A 54 -9.88 2.84 8.13
C ALA A 54 -9.71 4.36 8.21
N THR A 55 -8.86 4.78 9.14
CA THR A 55 -8.39 6.16 9.29
C THR A 55 -7.69 6.63 8.00
N ASP A 56 -7.58 7.95 7.79
CA ASP A 56 -6.77 8.53 6.71
C ASP A 56 -5.35 7.98 6.74
N PHE A 57 -5.11 6.95 5.91
CA PHE A 57 -3.79 6.35 5.79
C PHE A 57 -2.85 7.32 5.06
N PRO A 58 -1.58 7.43 5.45
CA PRO A 58 -0.60 8.27 4.76
C PRO A 58 -0.18 7.62 3.44
N LEU A 59 -1.09 7.63 2.45
CA LEU A 59 -0.97 6.88 1.18
C LEU A 59 0.30 7.18 0.41
N GLY A 60 0.76 8.44 0.41
CA GLY A 60 2.01 8.83 -0.23
C GLY A 60 3.21 8.15 0.40
N SER A 61 3.29 8.15 1.73
CA SER A 61 4.38 7.53 2.50
C SER A 61 4.34 6.00 2.39
N ILE A 62 3.16 5.39 2.50
CA ILE A 62 2.95 3.95 2.28
C ILE A 62 3.37 3.56 0.86
N GLY A 63 2.92 4.31 -0.14
CA GLY A 63 3.25 4.06 -1.54
C GLY A 63 4.76 4.09 -1.80
N LYS A 64 5.45 5.11 -1.28
CA LYS A 64 6.91 5.22 -1.36
C LYS A 64 7.62 4.03 -0.71
N ALA A 65 7.20 3.63 0.48
CA ALA A 65 7.79 2.48 1.17
C ALA A 65 7.57 1.16 0.39
N ILE A 66 6.43 1.01 -0.28
CA ILE A 66 6.17 -0.14 -1.18
C ILE A 66 7.13 -0.13 -2.37
N GLU A 67 7.36 1.03 -2.99
CA GLU A 67 8.30 1.17 -4.12
C GLU A 67 9.71 0.75 -3.72
N GLU A 68 10.18 1.22 -2.56
CA GLU A 68 11.52 0.92 -2.03
C GLU A 68 11.69 -0.56 -1.66
N ASN A 69 10.67 -1.21 -1.08
CA ASN A 69 10.77 -2.59 -0.60
C ASN A 69 10.46 -3.64 -1.67
N LEU A 70 9.56 -3.36 -2.61
CA LEU A 70 9.15 -4.32 -3.65
C LEU A 70 9.76 -4.03 -5.01
N GLY A 71 10.53 -2.93 -5.16
CA GLY A 71 11.16 -2.56 -6.43
C GLY A 71 10.13 -2.21 -7.51
N VAL A 72 9.01 -1.58 -7.15
CA VAL A 72 7.90 -1.22 -8.06
C VAL A 72 8.25 -0.01 -8.95
N VAL A 73 9.52 0.32 -9.02
CA VAL A 73 10.07 1.39 -9.85
C VAL A 73 10.43 0.77 -11.19
N ASN A 74 9.66 1.11 -12.23
CA ASN A 74 10.18 1.05 -13.61
C ASN A 74 11.13 2.22 -13.81
#